data_AF-A0A1D8ADP3-F1
#
_entry.id   AF-A0A1D8ADP3-F1
#
_cell.length_a   1.000
_cell.length_b   1.000
_cell.length_c   1.000
_cell.angle_alpha   90.00
_cell.angle_beta   90.00
_cell.angle_gamma   90.00
#
_symmetry.space_group_name_H-M   'P 1'
#
loop_
_entity.id
_entity.type
_entity.pdbx_description
1 polymer ?
#
loop_
_entity_poly.entity_id
_entity_poly.type
_entity_poly.pdbx_seq_one_letter_code
_entity_poly.pdbx_strand_id
1 'polypeptide(L)'
;MIDTNRLLLRPYEPGDERAILALSADPAVRRFIGNLPDSEEGARTRVLRCAGHWSLFGFGTLAVVERPSGRIVGEVAASYFLVSAIPLTISDVRRRAKAVAA
;
A
#
# COMPACT_ATOMS: atom_id res chain seq x y z
N MET A 1 5.72 -9.09 7.67
CA MET A 1 5.59 -10.03 6.55
C MET A 1 4.64 -11.13 6.97
N ILE A 2 3.69 -11.52 6.11
CA ILE A 2 2.72 -12.58 6.41
C ILE A 2 2.88 -13.68 5.36
N ASP A 3 3.05 -14.91 5.83
CA ASP A 3 3.30 -16.08 5.01
C ASP A 3 2.10 -17.03 5.09
N THR A 4 1.62 -17.50 3.93
CA THR A 4 0.56 -18.51 3.81
C THR A 4 0.94 -19.51 2.73
N ASN A 5 0.23 -20.65 2.66
CA ASN A 5 0.48 -21.68 1.65
C ASN A 5 0.48 -21.18 0.19
N ARG A 6 -0.31 -20.14 -0.12
CA ARG A 6 -0.47 -19.63 -1.51
C ARG A 6 0.13 -18.25 -1.73
N LEU A 7 0.20 -17.44 -0.68
CA LEU A 7 0.52 -16.02 -0.77
C LEU A 7 1.64 -15.64 0.19
N LEU A 8 2.47 -14.71 -0.27
CA LEU A 8 3.38 -13.92 0.55
C LEU A 8 2.90 -12.47 0.56
N LEU A 9 2.64 -11.92 1.74
CA LEU A 9 2.33 -10.50 1.89
C LEU A 9 3.55 -9.77 2.46
N ARG A 10 4.16 -8.92 1.63
CA ARG A 10 5.36 -8.15 1.97
C ARG A 10 5.21 -6.67 1.60
N PRO A 11 5.93 -5.74 2.25
CA PRO A 11 6.03 -4.37 1.77
C PRO A 11 6.49 -4.32 0.32
N TYR A 12 6.11 -3.27 -0.41
CA TYR A 12 6.66 -3.01 -1.74
C TYR A 12 8.15 -2.71 -1.65
N GLU A 13 8.89 -3.18 -2.65
CA GLU A 13 10.34 -3.06 -2.78
C GLU A 13 10.69 -2.31 -4.09
N PRO A 14 11.88 -1.70 -4.20
CA PRO A 14 12.36 -1.18 -5.46
C PRO A 14 12.34 -2.27 -6.54
N GLY A 15 11.77 -1.99 -7.72
CA GLY A 15 11.58 -2.97 -8.80
C GLY A 15 10.15 -3.47 -8.96
N ASP A 16 9.26 -3.22 -7.98
CA ASP A 16 7.84 -3.61 -8.07
C ASP A 16 7.00 -2.68 -8.97
N GLU A 17 7.57 -1.59 -9.50
CA GLU A 17 6.84 -0.54 -10.19
C GLU A 17 6.12 -1.05 -11.43
N ARG A 18 6.78 -1.96 -12.17
CA ARG A 18 6.18 -2.62 -13.34
C ARG A 18 4.97 -3.46 -12.97
N ALA A 19 5.00 -4.14 -11.83
CA ALA A 19 3.89 -4.96 -11.37
C ALA A 19 2.72 -4.09 -10.91
N ILE A 20 3.01 -2.97 -10.22
CA ILE A 20 2.02 -1.96 -9.86
C ILE A 20 1.36 -1.38 -11.11
N LEU A 21 2.15 -1.01 -12.14
CA LEU A 21 1.61 -0.52 -13.42
C LEU A 21 0.68 -1.53 -14.06
N ALA A 22 1.11 -2.80 -14.15
CA ALA A 22 0.34 -3.86 -14.76
C ALA A 22 -1.01 -4.07 -14.05
N LEU A 23 -1.02 -4.10 -12.72
CA LEU A 23 -2.25 -4.16 -11.93
C LEU A 23 -3.13 -2.92 -12.13
N SER A 24 -2.50 -1.75 -12.21
CA SER A 24 -3.19 -0.45 -12.36
C SER A 24 -3.83 -0.26 -13.73
N ALA A 25 -3.30 -0.94 -14.75
CA ALA A 25 -3.78 -0.94 -16.12
C ALA A 25 -4.95 -1.91 -16.34
N ASP A 26 -5.15 -2.90 -15.46
CA ASP A 26 -6.26 -3.85 -15.56
C ASP A 26 -7.61 -3.14 -15.34
N PRO A 27 -8.52 -3.15 -16.34
CA PRO A 27 -9.85 -2.56 -16.21
C PRO A 27 -10.67 -3.13 -15.04
N ALA A 28 -10.47 -4.41 -14.70
CA ALA A 28 -11.16 -5.07 -13.61
C ALA A 28 -10.74 -4.54 -12.22
N VAL A 29 -9.50 -4.01 -12.11
CA VAL A 29 -8.98 -3.33 -10.92
C VAL A 29 -9.40 -1.85 -10.93
N ARG A 30 -9.18 -1.17 -12.05
CA ARG A 30 -9.37 0.29 -12.19
C ARG A 30 -10.83 0.73 -12.01
N ARG A 31 -11.79 -0.16 -12.28
CA ARG A 31 -13.22 0.11 -12.03
C ARG A 31 -13.58 0.29 -10.56
N PHE A 32 -12.78 -0.25 -9.63
CA PHE A 32 -13.06 -0.20 -8.18
C PHE A 32 -12.05 0.63 -7.39
N ILE A 33 -10.82 0.76 -7.90
CA ILE A 33 -9.75 1.44 -7.18
C ILE A 33 -9.40 2.75 -7.89
N GLY A 34 -9.65 3.87 -7.20
CA GLY A 34 -9.22 5.20 -7.62
C GLY A 34 -7.76 5.48 -7.29
N ASN A 35 -7.19 6.54 -7.89
CA ASN A 35 -5.81 6.99 -7.65
C ASN A 35 -4.75 5.91 -7.89
N LEU A 36 -4.92 5.15 -8.97
CA LEU A 36 -3.94 4.20 -9.49
C LEU A 36 -2.98 4.91 -10.45
N PRO A 37 -1.67 4.61 -10.40
CA PRO A 37 -0.71 5.19 -11.33
C PRO A 37 -1.02 4.80 -12.78
N ASP A 38 -0.69 5.70 -13.69
CA ASP A 38 -0.82 5.56 -15.15
C ASP A 38 0.54 5.69 -15.87
N SER A 39 1.61 5.92 -15.11
CA SER A 39 2.97 6.17 -15.58
C SER A 39 3.99 5.50 -14.65
N GLU A 40 5.16 5.15 -15.18
CA GLU A 40 6.23 4.50 -14.42
C GLU A 40 6.67 5.36 -13.24
N GLU A 41 6.78 6.68 -13.43
CA GLU A 41 7.03 7.67 -12.38
C GLU A 41 5.93 7.65 -11.31
N GLY A 42 4.67 7.50 -11.70
CA GLY A 42 3.54 7.33 -10.79
C GLY A 42 3.68 6.07 -9.94
N ALA A 43 4.09 4.94 -10.52
CA ALA A 43 4.34 3.73 -9.74
C ALA A 43 5.58 3.81 -8.85
N ARG A 44 6.67 4.43 -9.31
CA ARG A 44 7.84 4.73 -8.46
C ARG A 44 7.41 5.56 -7.25
N THR A 45 6.60 6.59 -7.47
CA THR A 45 6.03 7.42 -6.40
C THR A 45 5.16 6.58 -5.45
N ARG A 46 4.36 5.64 -5.97
CA ARG A 46 3.56 4.70 -5.17
C ARG A 46 4.46 3.83 -4.27
N VAL A 47 5.52 3.23 -4.82
CA VAL A 47 6.48 2.41 -4.05
C VAL A 47 7.11 3.22 -2.93
N LEU A 48 7.65 4.40 -3.24
CA LEU A 48 8.29 5.29 -2.27
C LEU A 48 7.30 5.72 -1.17
N ARG A 49 6.07 6.07 -1.53
CA ARG A 49 5.01 6.41 -0.55
C ARG A 49 4.68 5.22 0.36
N CYS A 50 4.57 4.00 -0.19
CA CYS A 50 4.31 2.80 0.59
C CYS A 50 5.46 2.50 1.55
N ALA A 51 6.70 2.53 1.07
CA ALA A 51 7.90 2.33 1.90
C ALA A 51 8.03 3.40 3.01
N GLY A 52 7.75 4.66 2.67
CA GLY A 52 7.72 5.76 3.64
C GLY A 52 6.65 5.58 4.71
N HIS A 53 5.45 5.12 4.35
CA HIS A 53 4.38 4.83 5.31
C HIS A 53 4.80 3.74 6.30
N TRP A 54 5.40 2.64 5.81
CA TRP A 54 5.97 1.59 6.66
C TRP A 54 7.05 2.13 7.60
N SER A 55 7.94 2.98 7.08
CA SER A 55 9.04 3.58 7.88
C SER A 55 8.52 4.49 8.99
N LEU A 56 7.41 5.19 8.77
CA LEU A 56 6.85 6.15 9.74
C LEU A 56 5.92 5.50 10.78
N PHE A 57 5.14 4.49 10.38
CA PHE A 57 4.06 3.96 11.21
C PHE A 57 4.24 2.48 11.61
N GLY A 58 5.19 1.76 11.02
CA GLY A 58 5.39 0.33 11.29
C GLY A 58 4.33 -0.59 10.67
N PHE A 59 3.38 -0.04 9.90
CA PHE A 59 2.38 -0.77 9.12
C PHE A 59 2.09 -0.02 7.81
N GLY A 60 1.41 -0.67 6.86
CA GLY A 60 1.03 -0.03 5.61
C GLY A 60 0.57 -0.99 4.52
N THR A 61 0.72 -0.56 3.28
CA THR A 61 0.38 -1.36 2.09
C THR A 61 1.38 -2.50 1.89
N LEU A 62 0.85 -3.70 1.68
CA LEU A 62 1.58 -4.92 1.33
C LEU A 62 1.25 -5.31 -0.11
N ALA A 63 2.26 -5.66 -0.87
CA ALA A 63 2.11 -6.42 -2.10
C ALA A 63 1.65 -7.85 -1.76
N VAL A 64 0.67 -8.35 -2.50
CA VAL A 64 0.21 -9.73 -2.43
C VAL A 64 0.92 -10.51 -3.53
N VAL A 65 1.88 -11.33 -3.16
CA VAL A 65 2.70 -12.13 -4.07
C VAL A 65 2.17 -13.56 -4.09
N GLU A 66 1.85 -14.08 -5.27
CA GLU A 66 1.48 -15.48 -5.45
C GLU A 66 2.73 -16.37 -5.44
N ARG A 67 2.80 -17.35 -4.54
CA ARG A 67 4.01 -18.16 -4.32
C ARG A 67 4.52 -18.91 -5.54
N PRO A 68 3.68 -19.66 -6.30
CA PRO A 68 4.19 -20.49 -7.38
C PRO A 68 4.82 -19.68 -8.51
N SER A 69 4.33 -18.46 -8.73
CA SER A 69 4.75 -17.61 -9.85
C SER A 69 5.69 -16.47 -9.43
N GLY A 70 5.75 -16.14 -8.14
CA GLY A 70 6.44 -14.95 -7.63
C GLY A 70 5.82 -13.63 -8.10
N ARG A 71 4.63 -13.67 -8.73
CA ARG A 71 3.99 -12.49 -9.31
C ARG A 71 3.18 -11.75 -8.25
N ILE A 72 3.24 -10.42 -8.30
CA ILE A 72 2.31 -9.60 -7.53
C ILE A 72 0.93 -9.70 -8.20
N VAL A 73 -0.05 -10.19 -7.45
CA VAL A 73 -1.45 -10.41 -7.90
C VAL A 73 -2.43 -9.41 -7.29
N GLY A 74 -1.95 -8.52 -6.42
CA GLY A 74 -2.76 -7.46 -5.83
C GLY A 74 -2.06 -6.76 -4.68
N GLU A 75 -2.82 -5.98 -3.92
CA GLU A 75 -2.35 -5.31 -2.71
C GLU A 75 -3.40 -5.33 -1.61
N VAL A 76 -2.93 -5.23 -0.36
CA VAL A 76 -3.78 -5.02 0.81
C VAL A 76 -3.12 -3.97 1.69
N ALA A 77 -3.89 -3.13 2.38
CA ALA A 77 -3.33 -2.09 3.23
C ALA A 77 -4.09 -1.96 4.54
N ALA A 78 -3.33 -1.75 5.61
CA ALA A 78 -3.84 -1.11 6.81
C ALA A 78 -3.48 0.38 6.74
N SER A 79 -4.46 1.25 6.97
CA SER A 79 -4.31 2.70 6.92
C SER A 79 -5.17 3.33 7.99
N TYR A 80 -4.75 4.48 8.53
CA TYR A 80 -5.65 5.30 9.34
C TYR A 80 -6.74 5.87 8.45
N PHE A 81 -7.99 5.56 8.76
CA PHE A 81 -9.13 6.24 8.18
C PHE A 81 -9.59 7.32 9.15
N LEU A 82 -9.27 8.57 8.85
CA LEU A 82 -9.77 9.70 9.62
C LEU A 82 -11.22 9.95 9.19
N VAL A 83 -12.17 9.55 10.03
CA VAL A 83 -13.54 10.05 9.91
C VAL A 83 -13.53 11.46 10.47
N SER A 84 -13.64 12.48 9.62
CA SER A 84 -13.66 13.86 10.08
C SER A 84 -14.58 14.72 9.22
N ALA A 85 -15.63 15.23 9.87
CA ALA A 85 -16.09 16.60 9.66
C ALA A 85 -15.41 17.59 10.65
N ILE A 86 -14.30 17.21 11.31
CA ILE A 86 -13.59 18.06 12.27
C ILE A 86 -12.12 18.18 11.85
N PRO A 87 -11.64 19.35 11.42
CA PRO A 87 -10.29 19.49 10.91
C PRO A 87 -9.27 19.15 12.01
N LEU A 88 -8.58 18.02 11.83
CA LEU A 88 -7.48 17.60 12.68
C LEU A 88 -6.16 18.07 12.09
N THR A 89 -5.26 18.51 12.97
CA THR A 89 -3.89 18.88 12.58
C THR A 89 -2.99 17.63 12.49
N ILE A 90 -1.84 17.73 11.82
CA ILE A 90 -0.85 16.63 11.74
C ILE A 90 -0.42 16.14 13.14
N SER A 91 -0.40 17.04 14.12
CA SER A 91 -0.10 16.73 15.52
C SER A 91 -1.14 15.79 16.13
N ASP A 92 -2.41 15.95 15.79
CA ASP A 92 -3.50 15.11 16.27
C ASP A 92 -3.44 13.70 15.68
N VAL A 93 -3.08 13.59 14.39
CA VAL A 93 -2.89 12.30 13.71
C VAL A 93 -1.76 11.51 14.38
N ARG A 94 -0.61 12.16 14.64
CA ARG A 94 0.53 11.53 15.31
C ARG A 94 0.20 11.07 16.73
N ARG A 95 -0.57 11.86 17.49
CA ARG A 95 -0.98 11.50 18.85
C ARG A 95 -1.87 10.27 18.87
N ARG A 96 -2.84 10.19 17.94
CA ARG A 96 -3.74 9.03 17.83
C ARG A 96 -3.02 7.79 17.32
N ALA A 97 -2.06 7.94 16.40
CA ALA A 97 -1.25 6.83 15.94
C ALA A 97 -0.48 6.15 17.08
N LYS A 98 0.10 6.95 18.00
CA LYS A 98 0.77 6.43 19.20
C LYS A 98 -0.19 5.76 20.19
N ALA A 99 -1.41 6.27 20.33
CA ALA A 99 -2.40 5.72 21.27
C ALA A 99 -2.97 4.36 20.83
N VAL A 100 -2.97 4.05 19.53
CA VAL A 100 -3.40 2.74 19.00
C VAL A 100 -2.28 1.69 19.05
N ALA A 101 -1.02 2.13 19.19
CA ALA A 101 0.16 1.27 19.25
C ALA A 101 0.59 0.88 20.68
N ALA A 102 -0.21 1.25 21.70
CA ALA A 102 -0.01 0.92 23.11
C ALA A 102 -1.13 0.02 23.62
#